data_AF-A0A7S1D8Q1-F1
#
_entry.id   AF-A0A7S1D8Q1-F1
#
_cell.length_a   1.000
_cell.length_b   1.000
_cell.length_c   1.000
_cell.angle_alpha   90.00
_cell.angle_beta   90.00
_cell.angle_gamma   90.00
#
_symmetry.space_group_name_H-M   'P 1'
#
loop_
_entity.id
_entity.type
_entity.pdbx_description
1 polymer ?
#
loop_
_entity_poly.entity_id
_entity_poly.type
_entity_poly.pdbx_seq_one_letter_code
_entity_poly.pdbx_strand_id
1 'polypeptide(L)'
;MALPEVPKGAGVGVGRHLGENLNLAKDEWSVENIDEAQIPAIADTLRRHVPKSPSGANGAIQVPDHKWPASVRYENNFETIVHPGDGHTTMSVPKFWSPPIHNGVLMTRETAMKVGSCNEPDKVTGSIVRGDDCPPDERTIYFAIASYRDFQCRYTVESAFLRAKNPKRIRIGVVDQIVNGEDPACDEPIEPCDQNPNQALCLYKDRVDVYEMEADLSVGPVFARHIGHRLYRGEYYYTQSDAHVTWTQDWDADIIQQMEDTRNEMAVLTTYLTDVQGSIDENGHSLRNTRPIMCNTDYEGGGNQASHLRHGSQPERVPTIHGVSQMQPYWAAGFSFSRGHFVVNVPYDALQPMIFQGEEMSIGIRGFTVGYDMYAPERSVCFHHYAVGNNAKTRNKVPHFWEHARTYKGIGIKAMDRLLGIVHMNPEVDPTSWDHTEEELYGLGSVRTPEKFYETFGIDVVNKKTENHLCRFVDKGGMHRQFTKLLRPDGMGVDYDRITYKFKDPAPNEPR
;
A
#
# COMPACT_ATOMS: atom_id res chain seq x y z
N MET A 1 18.84 -10.25 -52.32
CA MET A 1 18.02 -11.44 -52.08
C MET A 1 17.53 -11.37 -50.66
N ALA A 2 16.23 -11.59 -50.47
CA ALA A 2 15.50 -11.38 -49.22
C ALA A 2 16.04 -12.25 -48.07
N LEU A 3 15.98 -11.69 -46.87
CA LEU A 3 16.18 -12.40 -45.60
C LEU A 3 15.09 -13.47 -45.42
N PRO A 4 15.39 -14.62 -44.81
CA PRO A 4 14.41 -15.66 -44.59
C PRO A 4 13.38 -15.26 -43.52
N GLU A 5 12.14 -15.64 -43.79
CA GLU A 5 10.95 -15.35 -43.00
C GLU A 5 11.04 -15.92 -41.57
N VAL A 6 10.78 -15.07 -40.58
CA VAL A 6 10.52 -15.47 -39.20
C VAL A 6 9.12 -16.13 -39.15
N PRO A 7 8.97 -17.34 -38.59
CA PRO A 7 7.68 -17.99 -38.49
C PRO A 7 6.70 -17.13 -37.67
N LYS A 8 5.50 -16.92 -38.21
CA LYS A 8 4.35 -16.40 -37.46
C LYS A 8 3.98 -17.40 -36.37
N GLY A 9 4.57 -17.21 -35.19
CA GLY A 9 4.13 -17.86 -33.96
C GLY A 9 2.68 -17.46 -33.67
N ALA A 10 1.85 -18.47 -33.44
CA ALA A 10 0.43 -18.38 -33.22
C ALA A 10 0.06 -17.29 -32.20
N GLY A 11 -1.03 -16.58 -32.48
CA GLY A 11 -1.60 -15.58 -31.59
C GLY A 11 -1.81 -16.16 -30.20
N VAL A 12 -0.96 -15.74 -29.27
CA VAL A 12 -1.21 -15.87 -27.84
C VAL A 12 -2.40 -14.95 -27.58
N GLY A 13 -3.56 -15.56 -27.32
CA GLY A 13 -4.73 -14.83 -26.85
C GLY A 13 -4.31 -14.02 -25.64
N VAL A 14 -4.32 -12.70 -25.78
CA VAL A 14 -4.22 -11.75 -24.67
C VAL A 14 -5.56 -11.86 -23.93
N GLY A 15 -5.69 -12.94 -23.16
CA GLY A 15 -6.78 -13.14 -22.23
C GLY A 15 -6.71 -12.06 -21.17
N ARG A 16 -7.89 -11.54 -20.80
CA ARG A 16 -8.09 -10.61 -19.70
C ARG A 16 -7.25 -11.04 -18.48
N HIS A 17 -6.17 -10.31 -18.17
CA HIS A 17 -5.52 -10.37 -16.85
C HIS A 17 -6.39 -9.65 -15.80
N LEU A 18 -7.68 -10.02 -15.75
CA LEU A 18 -8.54 -9.73 -14.61
C LEU A 18 -8.18 -10.77 -13.54
N GLY A 19 -7.40 -10.31 -12.55
CA GLY A 19 -7.06 -10.95 -11.29
C GLY A 19 -7.37 -12.44 -11.12
N GLU A 20 -6.33 -13.27 -11.14
CA GLU A 20 -6.37 -14.65 -10.64
C GLU A 20 -6.62 -14.77 -9.12
N ASN A 21 -6.95 -13.66 -8.43
CA ASN A 21 -7.54 -13.69 -7.09
C ASN A 21 -9.05 -14.07 -7.09
N LEU A 22 -9.65 -14.31 -8.27
CA LEU A 22 -11.10 -14.57 -8.45
C LEU A 22 -11.65 -15.83 -7.76
N ASN A 23 -10.82 -16.78 -7.33
CA ASN A 23 -11.28 -18.04 -6.72
C ASN A 23 -10.79 -18.30 -5.29
N LEU A 24 -9.90 -17.47 -4.73
CA LEU A 24 -9.27 -17.73 -3.42
C LEU A 24 -9.96 -17.02 -2.25
N ALA A 25 -10.84 -16.04 -2.52
CA ALA A 25 -11.58 -15.26 -1.52
C ALA A 25 -12.95 -15.86 -1.12
N LYS A 26 -13.31 -17.06 -1.61
CA LYS A 26 -14.65 -17.64 -1.35
C LYS A 26 -14.90 -17.98 0.12
N ASP A 27 -13.85 -18.25 0.88
CA ASP A 27 -13.95 -18.73 2.27
C ASP A 27 -13.97 -17.59 3.31
N GLU A 28 -13.70 -16.35 2.89
CA GLU A 28 -13.82 -15.12 3.71
C GLU A 28 -15.21 -14.96 4.37
N TRP A 29 -16.25 -15.47 3.69
CA TRP A 29 -17.64 -15.10 3.94
C TRP A 29 -18.56 -16.31 4.16
N SER A 30 -18.02 -17.48 4.54
CA SER A 30 -18.84 -18.70 4.69
C SER A 30 -19.81 -18.60 5.88
N VAL A 31 -21.11 -18.49 5.57
CA VAL A 31 -22.22 -18.36 6.53
C VAL A 31 -23.05 -19.63 6.58
N GLU A 32 -22.46 -20.76 6.99
CA GLU A 32 -23.30 -21.90 7.40
C GLU A 32 -23.50 -21.85 8.92
N ASN A 33 -24.74 -21.58 9.33
CA ASN A 33 -25.27 -21.55 10.70
C ASN A 33 -24.45 -20.69 11.69
N ILE A 34 -24.86 -19.43 11.87
CA ILE A 34 -24.44 -18.62 13.01
C ILE A 34 -25.39 -18.94 14.17
N ASP A 35 -24.86 -19.50 15.24
CA ASP A 35 -25.51 -19.53 16.54
C ASP A 35 -25.21 -18.18 17.22
N GLU A 36 -26.23 -17.33 17.38
CA GLU A 36 -26.12 -15.98 17.95
C GLU A 36 -25.52 -15.96 19.37
N ALA A 37 -25.42 -17.11 20.03
CA ALA A 37 -24.92 -17.26 21.39
C ALA A 37 -23.38 -17.29 21.55
N GLN A 38 -22.59 -17.28 20.47
CA GLN A 38 -21.11 -17.36 20.54
C GLN A 38 -20.36 -16.06 20.19
N ILE A 39 -21.03 -14.91 20.13
CA ILE A 39 -20.40 -13.63 19.76
C ILE A 39 -20.13 -12.81 21.03
N PRO A 40 -18.88 -12.65 21.52
CA PRO A 40 -18.59 -11.68 22.56
C PRO A 40 -18.89 -10.26 22.05
N ALA A 41 -19.42 -9.42 22.93
CA ALA A 41 -19.59 -8.00 22.69
C ALA A 41 -18.22 -7.30 22.61
N ILE A 42 -17.59 -7.33 21.43
CA ILE A 42 -16.25 -6.78 21.16
C ILE A 42 -16.20 -5.23 21.22
N ALA A 43 -17.34 -4.54 21.31
CA ALA A 43 -17.39 -3.08 21.21
C ALA A 43 -17.00 -2.31 22.50
N ASP A 44 -16.93 -2.94 23.68
CA ASP A 44 -16.77 -2.19 24.94
C ASP A 44 -15.35 -2.23 25.54
N THR A 45 -14.44 -3.05 25.01
CA THR A 45 -13.08 -3.24 25.59
C THR A 45 -12.00 -2.34 24.96
N LEU A 46 -12.30 -1.62 23.88
CA LEU A 46 -11.33 -0.80 23.12
C LEU A 46 -11.32 0.70 23.50
N ARG A 47 -11.97 1.11 24.59
CA ARG A 47 -11.91 2.51 25.07
C ARG A 47 -10.58 2.82 25.75
N ARG A 48 -9.50 2.97 24.98
CA ARG A 48 -8.30 3.70 25.42
C ARG A 48 -8.22 5.01 24.63
N HIS A 49 -7.90 6.10 25.32
CA HIS A 49 -7.82 7.43 24.73
C HIS A 49 -6.83 7.44 23.57
N VAL A 50 -7.32 7.72 22.35
CA VAL A 50 -6.47 8.09 21.22
C VAL A 50 -5.80 9.42 21.56
N PRO A 51 -4.47 9.53 21.46
CA PRO A 51 -3.82 10.81 21.61
C PRO A 51 -4.25 11.69 20.43
N LYS A 52 -4.88 12.83 20.73
CA LYS A 52 -4.90 13.95 19.79
C LYS A 52 -3.47 14.21 19.32
N SER A 53 -3.30 14.58 18.05
CA SER A 53 -2.00 14.99 17.51
C SER A 53 -1.24 15.83 18.53
N PRO A 54 0.04 15.55 18.83
CA PRO A 54 0.76 16.27 19.87
C PRO A 54 0.80 17.75 19.46
N SER A 55 -0.08 18.52 20.07
CA SER A 55 -0.12 19.96 19.93
C SER A 55 0.86 20.51 20.94
N GLY A 56 1.90 21.21 20.48
CA GLY A 56 2.75 21.98 21.38
C GLY A 56 1.92 23.01 22.16
N ALA A 57 2.52 23.69 23.13
CA ALA A 57 1.85 24.68 23.99
C ALA A 57 1.04 25.78 23.24
N ASN A 58 1.25 25.92 21.93
CA ASN A 58 0.61 26.88 21.03
C ASN A 58 -0.33 26.26 19.97
N GLY A 59 -0.66 24.95 20.04
CA GLY A 59 -1.50 24.30 19.03
C GLY A 59 -0.77 23.80 17.77
N ALA A 60 0.57 23.96 17.69
CA ALA A 60 1.37 23.55 16.55
C ALA A 60 1.58 22.02 16.52
N ILE A 61 1.48 21.41 15.33
CA ILE A 61 1.76 20.00 15.08
C ILE A 61 3.21 19.69 15.45
N GLN A 62 3.43 18.75 16.38
CA GLN A 62 4.76 18.25 16.70
C GLN A 62 5.09 16.99 15.90
N VAL A 63 6.09 17.11 15.04
CA VAL A 63 6.73 15.95 14.41
C VAL A 63 7.80 15.42 15.37
N PRO A 64 7.86 14.10 15.63
CA PRO A 64 8.87 13.54 16.53
C PRO A 64 10.30 13.77 16.04
N ASP A 65 11.25 13.72 16.96
CA ASP A 65 12.67 13.75 16.62
C ASP A 65 13.04 12.55 15.74
N HIS A 66 13.88 12.80 14.76
CA HIS A 66 14.34 11.79 13.82
C HIS A 66 15.62 11.14 14.33
N LYS A 67 15.80 9.86 14.01
CA LYS A 67 17.05 9.14 14.19
C LYS A 67 17.37 8.39 12.91
N TRP A 68 18.64 8.33 12.54
CA TRP A 68 19.09 7.53 11.41
C TRP A 68 20.49 6.95 11.66
N PRO A 69 20.72 5.63 11.39
CA PRO A 69 19.69 4.63 11.14
C PRO A 69 18.74 4.47 12.31
N ALA A 70 17.44 4.37 12.03
CA ALA A 70 16.45 4.00 13.04
C ALA A 70 16.36 2.48 13.13
N SER A 71 16.05 1.95 14.31
CA SER A 71 15.70 0.54 14.46
C SER A 71 14.84 0.37 15.70
N VAL A 72 13.70 -0.31 15.53
CA VAL A 72 12.78 -0.56 16.65
C VAL A 72 13.38 -1.53 17.68
N ARG A 73 14.39 -2.31 17.29
CA ARG A 73 15.07 -3.29 18.16
C ARG A 73 15.82 -2.65 19.32
N TYR A 74 16.15 -1.36 19.19
CA TYR A 74 16.87 -0.60 20.21
C TYR A 74 15.95 0.36 20.99
N GLU A 75 14.64 0.30 20.75
CA GLU A 75 13.65 1.13 21.41
C GLU A 75 12.90 0.35 22.49
N ASN A 76 12.62 0.98 23.62
CA ASN A 76 11.71 0.45 24.63
C ASN A 76 10.29 1.05 24.48
N ASN A 77 9.90 1.44 23.27
CA ASN A 77 8.65 2.16 23.00
C ASN A 77 7.60 1.27 22.34
N PHE A 78 7.08 0.33 23.12
CA PHE A 78 6.03 -0.60 22.73
C PHE A 78 4.73 -0.29 23.49
N GLU A 79 3.61 -0.77 22.97
CA GLU A 79 2.33 -0.77 23.66
C GLU A 79 1.64 -2.13 23.53
N THR A 80 0.69 -2.36 24.43
CA THR A 80 -0.12 -3.58 24.41
C THR A 80 -1.44 -3.29 23.71
N ILE A 81 -1.66 -3.97 22.58
CA ILE A 81 -2.95 -4.01 21.89
C ILE A 81 -3.64 -5.35 22.14
N VAL A 82 -4.95 -5.38 21.92
CA VAL A 82 -5.74 -6.61 21.91
C VAL A 82 -5.83 -7.09 20.46
N HIS A 83 -5.61 -8.38 20.25
CA HIS A 83 -5.67 -9.01 18.94
C HIS A 83 -7.09 -8.86 18.35
N PRO A 84 -7.26 -8.26 17.16
CA PRO A 84 -8.57 -7.90 16.64
C PRO A 84 -9.38 -9.10 16.12
N GLY A 85 -8.74 -10.27 15.94
CA GLY A 85 -9.45 -11.49 15.56
C GLY A 85 -10.21 -12.14 16.71
N ASP A 86 -9.59 -12.21 17.90
CA ASP A 86 -10.14 -12.95 19.04
C ASP A 86 -10.61 -12.08 20.20
N GLY A 87 -10.23 -10.80 20.23
CA GLY A 87 -10.65 -9.82 21.24
C GLY A 87 -10.11 -10.06 22.65
N HIS A 88 -9.14 -10.97 22.86
CA HIS A 88 -8.60 -11.27 24.19
C HIS A 88 -7.10 -11.55 24.24
N THR A 89 -6.49 -12.05 23.17
CA THR A 89 -5.04 -12.21 23.08
C THR A 89 -4.39 -10.84 23.14
N THR A 90 -3.40 -10.65 24.01
CA THR A 90 -2.68 -9.40 24.10
C THR A 90 -1.37 -9.49 23.34
N MET A 91 -1.05 -8.46 22.56
CA MET A 91 0.14 -8.38 21.74
C MET A 91 0.94 -7.16 22.12
N SER A 92 2.26 -7.31 22.28
CA SER A 92 3.16 -6.16 22.37
C SER A 92 3.55 -5.74 20.97
N VAL A 93 3.20 -4.52 20.58
CA VAL A 93 3.52 -3.94 19.27
C VAL A 93 4.30 -2.64 19.44
N PRO A 94 5.17 -2.27 18.49
CA PRO A 94 5.77 -0.94 18.50
C PRO A 94 4.67 0.14 18.50
N LYS A 95 4.92 1.26 19.18
CA LYS A 95 4.04 2.43 18.98
C LYS A 95 4.24 3.00 17.59
N PHE A 96 3.20 3.62 17.04
CA PHE A 96 3.38 4.50 15.90
C PHE A 96 4.43 5.57 16.20
N TRP A 97 5.24 5.91 15.20
CA TRP A 97 6.21 6.99 15.33
C TRP A 97 5.53 8.32 15.65
N SER A 98 4.41 8.60 14.99
CA SER A 98 3.58 9.78 15.22
C SER A 98 2.11 9.43 14.94
N PRO A 99 1.12 10.03 15.64
CA PRO A 99 -0.24 10.06 15.14
C PRO A 99 -0.33 10.89 13.84
N PRO A 100 -1.47 10.86 13.12
CA PRO A 100 -1.65 11.67 11.91
C PRO A 100 -1.35 13.15 12.15
N ILE A 101 -0.61 13.76 11.23
CA ILE A 101 -0.09 15.14 11.35
C ILE A 101 -0.87 16.13 10.48
N HIS A 102 -2.03 15.74 9.94
CA HIS A 102 -2.86 16.60 9.09
C HIS A 102 -3.94 17.38 9.85
N ASN A 103 -4.35 16.94 11.06
CA ASN A 103 -5.40 17.60 11.87
C ASN A 103 -6.69 17.91 11.08
N GLY A 104 -7.09 17.01 10.18
CA GLY A 104 -8.24 17.19 9.29
C GLY A 104 -8.04 18.20 8.14
N VAL A 105 -6.97 18.99 8.12
CA VAL A 105 -6.70 20.01 7.08
C VAL A 105 -5.56 19.61 6.17
N LEU A 106 -5.39 20.34 5.06
CA LEU A 106 -4.24 20.12 4.18
C LEU A 106 -2.98 20.58 4.91
N MET A 107 -2.01 19.67 5.04
CA MET A 107 -0.72 20.01 5.64
C MET A 107 -0.03 21.12 4.85
N THR A 108 0.67 22.01 5.56
CA THR A 108 1.58 22.97 4.91
C THR A 108 2.82 22.23 4.41
N ARG A 109 3.46 22.77 3.36
CA ARG A 109 4.75 22.26 2.88
C ARG A 109 5.80 22.23 4.00
N GLU A 110 5.83 23.24 4.87
CA GLU A 110 6.75 23.29 6.02
C GLU A 110 6.57 22.09 6.96
N THR A 111 5.32 21.71 7.27
CA THR A 111 5.04 20.53 8.09
C THR A 111 5.40 19.24 7.36
N ALA A 112 5.10 19.14 6.07
CA ALA A 112 5.48 17.96 5.27
C ALA A 112 7.01 17.76 5.25
N MET A 113 7.78 18.84 5.09
CA MET A 113 9.25 18.80 5.06
C MET A 113 9.90 18.48 6.42
N LYS A 114 9.14 18.51 7.51
CA LYS A 114 9.61 18.03 8.82
C LYS A 114 9.60 16.52 8.91
N VAL A 115 8.86 15.81 8.03
CA VAL A 115 8.89 14.35 7.95
C VAL A 115 9.87 13.92 6.88
N GLY A 116 11.00 13.38 7.32
CA GLY A 116 11.97 12.77 6.42
C GLY A 116 13.40 12.98 6.87
N SER A 117 14.10 11.88 7.06
CA SER A 117 15.52 11.86 7.41
C SER A 117 16.43 11.72 6.18
N CYS A 118 17.62 12.28 6.29
CA CYS A 118 18.74 12.03 5.39
C CYS A 118 19.63 10.92 5.96
N ASN A 119 20.29 10.18 5.07
CA ASN A 119 21.18 9.11 5.43
C ASN A 119 22.45 9.62 6.13
N GLU A 120 22.87 10.84 5.80
CA GLU A 120 24.00 11.52 6.44
C GLU A 120 23.53 12.81 7.10
N PRO A 121 24.10 13.16 8.28
CA PRO A 121 23.82 14.43 8.93
C PRO A 121 24.47 15.59 8.15
N ASP A 122 23.85 16.76 8.24
CA ASP A 122 24.45 18.00 7.76
C ASP A 122 25.81 18.25 8.42
N LYS A 123 26.81 18.66 7.63
CA LYS A 123 28.19 18.85 8.13
C LYS A 123 28.33 20.02 9.09
N VAL A 124 27.40 20.98 9.06
CA VAL A 124 27.46 22.20 9.88
C VAL A 124 26.53 22.10 11.09
N THR A 125 25.27 21.73 10.85
CA THR A 125 24.23 21.70 11.87
C THR A 125 24.10 20.34 12.56
N GLY A 126 24.63 19.26 11.96
CA GLY A 126 24.41 17.89 12.43
C GLY A 126 22.99 17.37 12.19
N SER A 127 22.10 18.18 11.58
CA SER A 127 20.70 17.78 11.36
C SER A 127 20.59 16.71 10.28
N ILE A 128 19.81 15.68 10.57
CA ILE A 128 19.36 14.71 9.55
C ILE A 128 18.00 15.08 8.95
N VAL A 129 17.31 16.09 9.50
CA VAL A 129 16.04 16.61 8.95
C VAL A 129 16.37 17.89 8.21
N ARG A 130 16.40 17.81 6.88
CA ARG A 130 16.80 18.91 6.00
C ARG A 130 15.76 19.28 4.94
N GLY A 131 14.63 18.57 4.88
CA GLY A 131 13.58 18.84 3.89
C GLY A 131 14.11 18.83 2.46
N ASP A 132 13.95 19.96 1.75
CA ASP A 132 14.42 20.14 0.38
C ASP A 132 15.95 20.17 0.27
N ASP A 133 16.67 20.58 1.32
CA ASP A 133 18.13 20.62 1.35
C ASP A 133 18.78 19.23 1.47
N CYS A 134 17.97 18.19 1.69
CA CYS A 134 18.41 16.79 1.66
C CYS A 134 18.62 16.32 0.20
N PRO A 135 19.86 15.99 -0.22
CA PRO A 135 20.11 15.50 -1.58
C PRO A 135 19.31 14.22 -1.89
N PRO A 136 18.75 14.05 -3.11
CA PRO A 136 17.91 12.90 -3.43
C PRO A 136 18.56 11.52 -3.22
N ASP A 137 19.87 11.41 -3.38
CA ASP A 137 20.66 10.20 -3.12
C ASP A 137 20.87 9.90 -1.63
N GLU A 138 20.74 10.91 -0.76
CA GLU A 138 20.82 10.77 0.69
C GLU A 138 19.45 10.56 1.35
N ARG A 139 18.34 10.83 0.67
CA ARG A 139 16.99 10.67 1.24
C ARG A 139 16.70 9.19 1.57
N THR A 140 16.29 8.93 2.81
CA THR A 140 16.08 7.57 3.32
C THR A 140 14.77 6.97 2.83
N ILE A 141 14.69 5.63 2.80
CA ILE A 141 13.51 4.88 2.37
C ILE A 141 13.16 3.87 3.46
N TYR A 142 11.92 3.93 3.96
CA TYR A 142 11.31 2.84 4.70
C TYR A 142 10.56 1.91 3.76
N PHE A 143 10.92 0.63 3.76
CA PHE A 143 10.26 -0.40 2.98
C PHE A 143 9.50 -1.36 3.90
N ALA A 144 8.17 -1.30 3.89
CA ALA A 144 7.30 -2.18 4.65
C ALA A 144 6.91 -3.44 3.84
N ILE A 145 7.05 -4.60 4.46
CA ILE A 145 6.63 -5.90 3.93
C ILE A 145 5.74 -6.59 4.96
N ALA A 146 4.58 -7.07 4.52
CA ALA A 146 3.78 -8.04 5.27
C ALA A 146 3.96 -9.41 4.61
N SER A 147 4.48 -10.37 5.37
CA SER A 147 4.74 -11.74 4.95
C SER A 147 3.86 -12.69 5.74
N TYR A 148 3.19 -13.60 5.03
CA TYR A 148 2.47 -14.70 5.65
C TYR A 148 2.96 -16.00 5.04
N ARG A 149 3.78 -16.72 5.80
CA ARG A 149 4.35 -18.03 5.44
C ARG A 149 4.97 -18.07 4.03
N ASP A 150 5.50 -16.94 3.56
CA ASP A 150 6.01 -16.80 2.20
C ASP A 150 7.53 -16.90 2.16
N PHE A 151 8.02 -18.05 1.71
CA PHE A 151 9.45 -18.32 1.55
C PHE A 151 10.19 -17.32 0.64
N GLN A 152 9.48 -16.56 -0.21
CA GLN A 152 10.09 -15.60 -1.10
C GLN A 152 10.45 -14.26 -0.43
N CYS A 153 9.98 -14.02 0.80
CA CYS A 153 10.22 -12.76 1.53
C CYS A 153 11.72 -12.40 1.59
N ARG A 154 12.57 -13.36 1.98
CA ARG A 154 14.02 -13.18 2.02
C ARG A 154 14.65 -12.82 0.67
N TYR A 155 14.11 -13.34 -0.44
CA TYR A 155 14.61 -13.01 -1.79
C TYR A 155 14.14 -11.62 -2.25
N THR A 156 12.96 -11.19 -1.81
CA THR A 156 12.47 -9.82 -2.02
C THR A 156 13.40 -8.84 -1.33
N VAL A 157 13.73 -9.09 -0.06
CA VAL A 157 14.68 -8.29 0.74
C VAL A 157 16.07 -8.27 0.10
N GLU A 158 16.60 -9.43 -0.28
CA GLU A 158 17.89 -9.52 -0.98
C GLU A 158 17.92 -8.66 -2.25
N SER A 159 16.92 -8.82 -3.12
CA SER A 159 16.89 -8.06 -4.37
C SER A 159 16.74 -6.55 -4.15
N ALA A 160 15.99 -6.13 -3.11
CA ALA A 160 15.81 -4.73 -2.78
C ALA A 160 17.15 -4.06 -2.41
N PHE A 161 17.99 -4.72 -1.62
CA PHE A 161 19.30 -4.18 -1.26
C PHE A 161 20.33 -4.34 -2.37
N LEU A 162 20.48 -5.53 -2.96
CA LEU A 162 21.51 -5.80 -3.96
C LEU A 162 21.37 -4.95 -5.21
N ARG A 163 20.14 -4.57 -5.55
CA ARG A 163 19.82 -3.81 -6.76
C ARG A 163 19.54 -2.34 -6.48
N ALA A 164 19.64 -1.89 -5.24
CA ALA A 164 19.63 -0.47 -4.94
C ALA A 164 20.95 0.18 -5.34
N LYS A 165 20.88 1.38 -5.91
CA LYS A 165 22.03 2.24 -6.15
C LYS A 165 22.66 2.73 -4.84
N ASN A 166 21.82 3.03 -3.84
CA ASN A 166 22.26 3.52 -2.54
C ASN A 166 21.66 2.67 -1.39
N PRO A 167 22.09 1.41 -1.22
CA PRO A 167 21.45 0.48 -0.28
C PRO A 167 21.47 0.96 1.18
N LYS A 168 22.45 1.78 1.58
CA LYS A 168 22.58 2.31 2.94
C LYS A 168 21.45 3.25 3.37
N ARG A 169 20.68 3.81 2.42
CA ARG A 169 19.54 4.69 2.72
C ARG A 169 18.24 3.91 2.97
N ILE A 170 18.25 2.60 2.77
CA ILE A 170 17.07 1.74 2.91
C ILE A 170 17.05 1.15 4.32
N ARG A 171 15.86 1.15 4.93
CA ARG A 171 15.51 0.31 6.06
C ARG A 171 14.26 -0.48 5.71
N ILE A 172 14.26 -1.78 6.01
CA ILE A 172 13.13 -2.66 5.75
C ILE A 172 12.48 -3.06 7.07
N GLY A 173 11.17 -2.89 7.17
CA GLY A 173 10.35 -3.42 8.25
C GLY A 173 9.52 -4.57 7.74
N VAL A 174 9.67 -5.73 8.36
CA VAL A 174 8.93 -6.94 8.00
C VAL A 174 8.01 -7.32 9.14
N VAL A 175 6.74 -7.58 8.82
CA VAL A 175 5.85 -8.32 9.71
C VAL A 175 5.80 -9.74 9.18
N ASP A 176 6.49 -10.64 9.88
CA ASP A 176 6.73 -12.00 9.42
C ASP A 176 5.86 -12.98 10.20
N GLN A 177 4.84 -13.52 9.53
CA GLN A 177 3.85 -14.39 10.12
C GLN A 177 4.18 -15.83 9.75
N ILE A 178 4.84 -16.55 10.65
CA ILE A 178 5.48 -17.84 10.37
C ILE A 178 5.09 -18.90 11.41
N VAL A 179 5.21 -20.17 11.02
CA VAL A 179 5.25 -21.30 11.94
C VAL A 179 6.71 -21.64 12.21
N ASN A 180 7.13 -21.43 13.46
CA ASN A 180 8.50 -21.62 13.88
C ASN A 180 9.00 -23.06 13.61
N GLY A 181 10.06 -23.19 12.82
CA GLY A 181 10.65 -24.47 12.41
C GLY A 181 10.04 -25.11 11.16
N GLU A 182 8.98 -24.54 10.59
CA GLU A 182 8.40 -24.97 9.31
C GLU A 182 8.70 -23.99 8.19
N ASP A 183 8.51 -22.69 8.45
CA ASP A 183 8.66 -21.63 7.45
C ASP A 183 10.01 -20.90 7.63
N PRO A 184 10.70 -20.53 6.54
CA PRO A 184 11.92 -19.74 6.64
C PRO A 184 11.58 -18.28 7.01
N ALA A 185 12.35 -17.70 7.93
CA ALA A 185 12.19 -16.29 8.29
C ALA A 185 12.65 -15.36 7.16
N CYS A 186 12.03 -14.20 7.04
CA CYS A 186 12.32 -13.24 6.00
C CYS A 186 13.70 -12.58 6.12
N ASP A 187 14.24 -12.49 7.34
CA ASP A 187 15.61 -12.00 7.59
C ASP A 187 16.65 -13.13 7.68
N GLU A 188 16.26 -14.37 7.40
CA GLU A 188 17.19 -15.49 7.28
C GLU A 188 18.00 -15.38 5.98
N PRO A 189 19.34 -15.30 6.04
CA PRO A 189 20.20 -15.31 4.85
C PRO A 189 19.89 -16.50 3.93
N ILE A 190 19.98 -16.29 2.61
CA ILE A 190 19.72 -17.34 1.60
C ILE A 190 20.67 -18.52 1.78
N GLU A 191 21.93 -18.20 2.05
CA GLU A 191 22.98 -19.13 2.41
C GLU A 191 23.58 -18.72 3.76
N PRO A 192 24.22 -19.61 4.53
CA PRO A 192 24.94 -19.20 5.74
C PRO A 192 25.95 -18.07 5.48
N CYS A 193 25.98 -17.03 6.33
CA CYS A 193 26.86 -15.87 6.13
C CYS A 193 28.36 -16.20 6.17
N ASP A 194 28.75 -17.32 6.75
CA ASP A 194 30.13 -17.82 6.72
C ASP A 194 30.51 -18.41 5.35
N GLN A 195 29.52 -18.93 4.60
CA GLN A 195 29.68 -19.44 3.23
C GLN A 195 29.58 -18.32 2.20
N ASN A 196 28.61 -17.42 2.36
CA ASN A 196 28.41 -16.27 1.48
C ASN A 196 28.21 -14.97 2.29
N PRO A 197 29.29 -14.31 2.73
CA PRO A 197 29.20 -13.08 3.53
C PRO A 197 28.72 -11.85 2.75
N ASN A 198 28.69 -11.93 1.42
CA ASN A 198 28.42 -10.78 0.55
C ASN A 198 26.95 -10.64 0.13
N GLN A 199 26.06 -11.55 0.57
CA GLN A 199 24.61 -11.40 0.36
C GLN A 199 24.05 -10.27 1.24
N ALA A 200 22.97 -9.64 0.80
CA ALA A 200 22.46 -8.43 1.44
C ALA A 200 21.98 -8.65 2.87
N LEU A 201 21.35 -9.79 3.17
CA LEU A 201 20.86 -10.13 4.51
C LEU A 201 22.00 -10.34 5.52
N CYS A 202 23.24 -10.54 5.05
CA CYS A 202 24.43 -10.50 5.89
C CYS A 202 24.98 -9.06 6.02
N LEU A 203 25.06 -8.32 4.90
CA LEU A 203 25.67 -6.98 4.86
C LEU A 203 24.81 -5.90 5.54
N TYR A 204 23.49 -6.02 5.47
CA TYR A 204 22.51 -5.00 5.90
C TYR A 204 21.54 -5.52 6.97
N LYS A 205 21.94 -6.55 7.74
CA LYS A 205 21.11 -7.12 8.82
C LYS A 205 20.66 -6.07 9.85
N ASP A 206 21.48 -5.07 10.10
CA ASP A 206 21.18 -3.93 10.97
C ASP A 206 20.09 -3.00 10.39
N ARG A 207 19.77 -3.12 9.10
CA ARG A 207 18.72 -2.37 8.39
C ARG A 207 17.42 -3.13 8.17
N VAL A 208 17.31 -4.35 8.68
CA VAL A 208 16.09 -5.16 8.64
C VAL A 208 15.52 -5.31 10.04
N ASP A 209 14.35 -4.74 10.27
CA ASP A 209 13.59 -4.92 11.52
C ASP A 209 12.44 -5.90 11.26
N VAL A 210 12.45 -7.02 11.98
CA VAL A 210 11.39 -8.05 11.87
C VAL A 210 10.52 -8.01 13.12
N TYR A 211 9.22 -7.87 12.92
CA TYR A 211 8.20 -8.23 13.89
C TYR A 211 7.71 -9.63 13.56
N GLU A 212 8.21 -10.62 14.29
CA GLU A 212 7.76 -12.00 14.16
C GLU A 212 6.41 -12.18 14.86
N MET A 213 5.47 -12.82 14.18
CA MET A 213 4.16 -13.17 14.69
C MET A 213 3.89 -14.64 14.40
N GLU A 214 3.40 -15.39 15.40
CA GLU A 214 2.95 -16.76 15.17
C GLU A 214 1.83 -16.77 14.12
N ALA A 215 1.94 -17.65 13.13
CA ALA A 215 1.00 -17.68 12.00
C ALA A 215 -0.46 -17.76 12.46
N ASP A 216 -0.76 -18.53 13.51
CA ASP A 216 -2.11 -18.70 14.07
C ASP A 216 -2.78 -17.37 14.51
N LEU A 217 -2.00 -16.32 14.77
CA LEU A 217 -2.50 -14.97 15.09
C LEU A 217 -2.73 -14.11 13.83
N SER A 218 -2.58 -14.66 12.63
CA SER A 218 -2.81 -13.90 11.40
C SER A 218 -4.30 -13.71 11.13
N VAL A 219 -4.70 -12.44 11.01
CA VAL A 219 -6.03 -12.01 10.59
C VAL A 219 -5.97 -11.19 9.31
N GLY A 220 -5.03 -11.52 8.42
CA GLY A 220 -4.95 -10.93 7.08
C GLY A 220 -4.01 -9.74 6.93
N PRO A 221 -3.84 -9.24 5.69
CA PRO A 221 -2.80 -8.29 5.34
C PRO A 221 -3.01 -6.91 5.97
N VAL A 222 -4.26 -6.49 6.18
CA VAL A 222 -4.55 -5.16 6.75
C VAL A 222 -3.96 -5.04 8.16
N PHE A 223 -4.14 -6.05 9.01
CA PHE A 223 -3.56 -6.05 10.35
C PHE A 223 -2.03 -6.21 10.34
N ALA A 224 -1.49 -7.08 9.46
CA ALA A 224 -0.05 -7.21 9.30
C ALA A 224 0.59 -5.90 8.85
N ARG A 225 -0.01 -5.17 7.90
CA ARG A 225 0.47 -3.87 7.43
C ARG A 225 0.23 -2.76 8.45
N HIS A 226 -0.79 -2.85 9.31
CA HIS A 226 -0.94 -1.99 10.48
C HIS A 226 0.27 -2.10 11.41
N ILE A 227 0.72 -3.31 11.73
CA ILE A 227 1.96 -3.54 12.49
C ILE A 227 3.17 -3.02 11.68
N GLY A 228 3.20 -3.23 10.37
CA GLY A 228 4.25 -2.70 9.50
C GLY A 228 4.34 -1.17 9.50
N HIS A 229 3.23 -0.45 9.58
CA HIS A 229 3.21 1.01 9.71
C HIS A 229 3.77 1.47 11.06
N ARG A 230 3.58 0.68 12.11
CA ARG A 230 4.18 0.94 13.44
C ARG A 230 5.70 0.77 13.47
N LEU A 231 6.29 0.15 12.46
CA LEU A 231 7.74 0.03 12.33
C LEU A 231 8.39 1.25 11.65
N TYR A 232 7.63 2.14 11.00
CA TYR A 232 8.16 3.38 10.38
C TYR A 232 8.78 4.34 11.42
N ARG A 233 9.84 5.08 11.08
CA ARG A 233 10.62 5.92 12.02
C ARG A 233 11.06 7.27 11.45
N GLY A 234 10.28 7.83 10.53
CA GLY A 234 10.56 9.16 9.98
C GLY A 234 11.49 9.12 8.77
N GLU A 235 11.51 8.02 8.02
CA GLU A 235 12.21 7.95 6.74
C GLU A 235 11.61 8.91 5.71
N TYR A 236 12.44 9.43 4.81
CA TYR A 236 12.01 10.44 3.84
C TYR A 236 10.95 9.94 2.88
N TYR A 237 11.15 8.73 2.38
CA TYR A 237 10.19 8.02 1.55
C TYR A 237 9.66 6.78 2.26
N TYR A 238 8.46 6.40 1.89
CA TYR A 238 7.81 5.16 2.28
C TYR A 238 7.53 4.34 1.03
N THR A 239 7.80 3.05 1.10
CA THR A 239 7.36 2.09 0.10
C THR A 239 6.77 0.85 0.77
N GLN A 240 5.76 0.29 0.12
CA GLN A 240 5.16 -0.99 0.47
C GLN A 240 5.23 -1.90 -0.74
N SER A 241 5.48 -3.19 -0.50
CA SER A 241 5.22 -4.22 -1.49
C SER A 241 4.74 -5.53 -0.87
N ASP A 242 4.24 -6.42 -1.72
CA ASP A 242 4.08 -7.82 -1.36
C ASP A 242 5.44 -8.49 -1.09
N ALA A 243 5.39 -9.62 -0.36
CA ALA A 243 6.59 -10.35 0.08
C ALA A 243 7.30 -11.14 -1.03
N HIS A 244 6.78 -11.16 -2.26
CA HIS A 244 7.28 -11.96 -3.37
C HIS A 244 7.41 -11.12 -4.63
N VAL A 245 8.33 -10.17 -4.52
CA VAL A 245 8.64 -9.16 -5.53
C VAL A 245 10.13 -9.19 -5.82
N THR A 246 10.51 -8.88 -7.06
CA THR A 246 11.92 -8.74 -7.45
C THR A 246 12.15 -7.34 -8.00
N TRP A 247 13.05 -6.60 -7.37
CA TRP A 247 13.38 -5.22 -7.72
C TRP A 247 14.31 -5.14 -8.93
N THR A 248 14.26 -4.05 -9.69
CA THR A 248 15.17 -3.80 -10.80
C THR A 248 16.47 -3.16 -10.34
N GLN A 249 17.51 -3.21 -11.17
CA GLN A 249 18.76 -2.47 -10.93
C GLN A 249 18.47 -0.96 -10.81
N ASP A 250 19.10 -0.34 -9.81
CA ASP A 250 18.99 1.07 -9.43
C ASP A 250 17.55 1.55 -9.12
N TRP A 251 16.67 0.63 -8.69
CA TRP A 251 15.24 0.91 -8.48
C TRP A 251 14.97 2.11 -7.57
N ASP A 252 15.78 2.27 -6.52
CA ASP A 252 15.63 3.28 -5.48
C ASP A 252 15.88 4.68 -6.05
N ALA A 253 16.86 4.82 -6.94
CA ALA A 253 17.12 6.07 -7.63
C ALA A 253 16.07 6.36 -8.70
N ASP A 254 15.64 5.32 -9.44
CA ASP A 254 14.62 5.47 -10.49
C ASP A 254 13.26 5.90 -9.90
N ILE A 255 12.76 5.21 -8.87
CA ILE A 255 11.44 5.52 -8.31
C ILE A 255 11.40 6.90 -7.64
N ILE A 256 12.51 7.32 -7.01
CA ILE A 256 12.64 8.68 -6.46
C ILE A 256 12.60 9.71 -7.58
N GLN A 257 13.34 9.50 -8.67
CA GLN A 257 13.28 10.41 -9.82
C GLN A 257 11.84 10.53 -10.36
N GLN A 258 11.16 9.41 -10.56
CA GLN A 258 9.77 9.38 -11.01
C GLN A 258 8.79 10.08 -10.06
N MET A 259 9.05 10.05 -8.76
CA MET A 259 8.27 10.76 -7.76
C MET A 259 8.57 12.27 -7.78
N GLU A 260 9.83 12.68 -7.78
CA GLU A 260 10.22 14.10 -7.79
C GLU A 260 9.78 14.81 -9.09
N ASP A 261 9.76 14.11 -10.22
CA ASP A 261 9.27 14.65 -11.50
C ASP A 261 7.80 15.04 -11.45
N THR A 262 7.01 14.50 -10.50
CA THR A 262 5.61 14.93 -10.29
C THR A 262 5.50 16.34 -9.72
N ARG A 263 6.55 16.81 -9.03
CA ARG A 263 6.58 18.06 -8.25
C ARG A 263 5.43 18.18 -7.23
N ASN A 264 4.96 17.04 -6.74
CA ASN A 264 3.83 16.93 -5.84
C ASN A 264 4.23 16.11 -4.61
N GLU A 265 4.31 16.76 -3.45
CA GLU A 265 4.66 16.12 -2.17
C GLU A 265 3.57 15.15 -1.69
N MET A 266 2.33 15.36 -2.17
CA MET A 266 1.18 14.51 -1.89
C MET A 266 1.03 13.39 -2.94
N ALA A 267 2.03 13.18 -3.82
CA ALA A 267 1.98 12.08 -4.77
C ALA A 267 2.21 10.72 -4.10
N VAL A 268 1.45 9.72 -4.57
CA VAL A 268 1.65 8.31 -4.27
C VAL A 268 1.77 7.57 -5.59
N LEU A 269 2.96 7.06 -5.87
CA LEU A 269 3.23 6.21 -7.02
C LEU A 269 2.79 4.79 -6.69
N THR A 270 1.84 4.24 -7.42
CA THR A 270 1.21 2.95 -7.11
C THR A 270 0.64 2.30 -8.37
N THR A 271 0.72 0.98 -8.46
CA THR A 271 0.18 0.21 -9.58
C THR A 271 0.14 -1.27 -9.23
N TYR A 272 -0.62 -2.05 -9.99
CA TYR A 272 -0.42 -3.49 -10.02
C TYR A 272 0.92 -3.81 -10.69
N LEU A 273 1.65 -4.76 -10.13
CA LEU A 273 2.94 -5.17 -10.66
C LEU A 273 2.75 -6.16 -11.82
N THR A 274 3.60 -6.06 -12.83
CA THR A 274 3.69 -7.05 -13.90
C THR A 274 4.35 -8.33 -13.39
N ASP A 275 4.01 -9.49 -13.96
CA ASP A 275 4.69 -10.75 -13.63
C ASP A 275 6.20 -10.68 -13.94
N VAL A 276 7.01 -11.29 -13.09
CA VAL A 276 8.47 -11.30 -13.23
C VAL A 276 8.97 -12.08 -14.45
N GLN A 277 8.22 -13.07 -14.94
CA GLN A 277 8.69 -13.95 -16.02
C GLN A 277 8.84 -13.17 -17.33
N GLY A 278 10.07 -13.12 -17.84
CA GLY A 278 10.42 -12.36 -19.05
C GLY A 278 10.40 -10.83 -18.87
N SER A 279 10.31 -10.34 -17.64
CA SER A 279 10.26 -8.90 -17.34
C SER A 279 11.57 -8.34 -16.82
N ILE A 280 12.50 -9.20 -16.37
CA ILE A 280 13.79 -8.81 -15.83
C ILE A 280 14.89 -9.73 -16.36
N ASP A 281 16.05 -9.17 -16.69
CA ASP A 281 17.22 -9.94 -17.09
C ASP A 281 18.04 -10.45 -15.88
N GLU A 282 19.08 -11.22 -16.16
CA GLU A 282 19.98 -11.78 -15.14
C GLU A 282 20.73 -10.71 -14.32
N ASN A 283 20.94 -9.53 -14.90
CA ASN A 283 21.59 -8.39 -14.26
C ASN A 283 20.61 -7.49 -13.50
N GLY A 284 19.31 -7.83 -13.50
CA GLY A 284 18.28 -7.05 -12.84
C GLY A 284 17.71 -5.90 -13.66
N HIS A 285 18.05 -5.76 -14.94
CA HIS A 285 17.47 -4.71 -15.78
C HIS A 285 16.05 -5.07 -16.22
N SER A 286 15.15 -4.10 -16.16
CA SER A 286 13.81 -4.24 -16.72
C SER A 286 13.86 -4.47 -18.23
N LEU A 287 13.13 -5.47 -18.70
CA LEU A 287 12.86 -5.75 -20.10
C LEU A 287 11.52 -5.15 -20.56
N ARG A 288 10.81 -4.46 -19.67
CA ARG A 288 9.50 -3.86 -19.94
C ARG A 288 9.64 -2.37 -20.22
N ASN A 289 9.03 -1.93 -21.32
CA ASN A 289 8.71 -0.52 -21.61
C ASN A 289 7.20 -0.24 -21.46
N THR A 290 6.49 -1.17 -20.82
CA THR A 290 5.05 -1.14 -20.56
C THR A 290 4.81 -1.17 -19.06
N ARG A 291 3.63 -0.69 -18.64
CA ARG A 291 3.22 -0.70 -17.24
C ARG A 291 1.69 -0.76 -17.11
N PRO A 292 1.13 -1.28 -16.00
CA PRO A 292 -0.30 -1.21 -15.76
C PRO A 292 -0.77 0.20 -15.39
N ILE A 293 -2.02 0.53 -15.71
CA ILE A 293 -2.73 1.72 -15.21
C ILE A 293 -4.02 1.31 -14.54
N MET A 294 -4.29 1.79 -13.33
CA MET A 294 -5.48 1.46 -12.57
C MET A 294 -6.57 2.50 -12.83
N CYS A 295 -7.54 2.15 -13.66
CA CYS A 295 -8.64 3.06 -14.04
C CYS A 295 -9.96 2.33 -14.28
N ASN A 296 -10.02 1.02 -13.99
CA ASN A 296 -11.26 0.26 -13.95
C ASN A 296 -11.64 -0.02 -12.50
N THR A 297 -12.93 -0.02 -12.20
CA THR A 297 -13.43 -0.50 -10.91
C THR A 297 -14.87 -0.99 -11.05
N ASP A 298 -15.24 -1.96 -10.23
CA ASP A 298 -16.60 -2.50 -10.14
C ASP A 298 -16.94 -2.83 -8.70
N TYR A 299 -18.24 -2.90 -8.44
CA TYR A 299 -18.71 -3.53 -7.21
C TYR A 299 -18.54 -5.04 -7.31
N GLU A 300 -17.94 -5.62 -6.29
CA GLU A 300 -18.03 -7.06 -6.00
C GLU A 300 -18.73 -7.30 -4.66
N GLY A 301 -19.00 -8.57 -4.36
CA GLY A 301 -19.85 -8.96 -3.24
C GLY A 301 -21.35 -8.91 -3.58
N GLY A 302 -22.20 -8.89 -2.55
CA GLY A 302 -23.65 -9.02 -2.64
C GLY A 302 -24.18 -10.31 -2.00
N GLY A 303 -25.48 -10.36 -1.71
CA GLY A 303 -26.06 -11.44 -0.90
C GLY A 303 -25.70 -11.27 0.58
N ASN A 304 -24.95 -12.22 1.15
CA ASN A 304 -24.50 -12.18 2.56
C ASN A 304 -23.24 -11.33 2.78
N GLN A 305 -22.63 -10.78 1.72
CA GLN A 305 -21.44 -9.93 1.78
C GLN A 305 -21.80 -8.50 1.39
N ALA A 306 -21.30 -7.51 2.15
CA ALA A 306 -21.47 -6.11 1.81
C ALA A 306 -20.73 -5.77 0.49
N SER A 307 -21.44 -5.11 -0.42
CA SER A 307 -20.87 -4.72 -1.72
C SER A 307 -19.83 -3.62 -1.57
N HIS A 308 -18.66 -3.82 -2.17
CA HIS A 308 -17.52 -2.90 -2.09
C HIS A 308 -16.81 -2.82 -3.45
N LEU A 309 -15.97 -1.80 -3.65
CA LEU A 309 -15.24 -1.67 -4.91
C LEU A 309 -14.03 -2.59 -4.95
N ARG A 310 -13.91 -3.28 -6.09
CA ARG A 310 -12.67 -3.89 -6.55
C ARG A 310 -12.11 -3.08 -7.70
N HIS A 311 -10.83 -2.77 -7.61
CA HIS A 311 -10.13 -2.07 -8.66
C HIS A 311 -9.60 -3.04 -9.72
N GLY A 312 -9.36 -2.50 -10.90
CA GLY A 312 -8.80 -3.20 -12.04
C GLY A 312 -7.88 -2.29 -12.83
N SER A 313 -6.94 -2.89 -13.54
CA SER A 313 -6.10 -2.20 -14.50
C SER A 313 -6.63 -2.31 -15.92
N GLN A 314 -6.17 -1.43 -16.81
CA GLN A 314 -6.19 -1.71 -18.24
C GLN A 314 -5.13 -2.74 -18.60
N PRO A 315 -5.26 -3.40 -19.77
CA PRO A 315 -4.16 -4.15 -20.33
C PRO A 315 -2.88 -3.33 -20.33
N GLU A 316 -1.77 -3.97 -19.97
CA GLU A 316 -0.47 -3.34 -19.89
C GLU A 316 -0.09 -2.71 -21.23
N ARG A 317 0.35 -1.44 -21.21
CA ARG A 317 0.67 -0.67 -22.41
C ARG A 317 1.88 0.23 -22.15
N VAL A 318 2.45 0.74 -23.24
CA VAL A 318 3.47 1.79 -23.18
C VAL A 318 2.82 3.05 -22.60
N PRO A 319 3.45 3.74 -21.63
CA PRO A 319 2.91 4.99 -21.07
C PRO A 319 2.56 6.01 -22.16
N THR A 320 1.40 6.67 -22.03
CA THR A 320 1.02 7.77 -22.92
C THR A 320 1.68 9.10 -22.51
N ILE A 321 1.90 9.29 -21.21
CA ILE A 321 2.65 10.42 -20.65
C ILE A 321 4.09 9.99 -20.44
N HIS A 322 5.03 10.86 -20.81
CA HIS A 322 6.47 10.61 -20.73
C HIS A 322 7.21 11.66 -19.91
N GLY A 323 8.28 11.25 -19.24
CA GLY A 323 9.13 12.10 -18.40
C GLY A 323 8.51 12.47 -17.05
N VAL A 324 7.37 11.87 -16.71
CA VAL A 324 6.69 12.03 -15.41
C VAL A 324 5.69 10.90 -15.20
N SER A 325 5.49 10.51 -13.95
CA SER A 325 4.45 9.56 -13.56
C SER A 325 3.05 10.09 -13.95
N GLN A 326 2.17 9.20 -14.41
CA GLN A 326 0.85 9.57 -14.94
C GLN A 326 -0.21 9.50 -13.84
N MET A 327 -1.04 10.53 -13.67
CA MET A 327 -2.13 10.49 -12.68
C MET A 327 -3.12 9.37 -13.00
N GLN A 328 -3.59 8.70 -11.96
CA GLN A 328 -4.66 7.69 -12.01
C GLN A 328 -5.59 7.86 -10.78
N PRO A 329 -6.81 7.30 -10.80
CA PRO A 329 -7.74 7.43 -9.68
C PRO A 329 -7.46 6.49 -8.50
N TYR A 330 -6.95 5.27 -8.77
CA TYR A 330 -6.95 4.19 -7.78
C TYR A 330 -5.56 3.90 -7.23
N TRP A 331 -5.54 3.27 -6.05
CA TRP A 331 -4.34 2.85 -5.32
C TRP A 331 -4.29 1.32 -5.26
N ALA A 332 -3.10 0.73 -5.35
CA ALA A 332 -2.86 -0.70 -5.20
C ALA A 332 -2.12 -1.01 -3.90
N ALA A 333 -2.56 -2.10 -3.27
CA ALA A 333 -1.98 -2.65 -2.05
C ALA A 333 -0.58 -3.25 -2.26
N GLY A 334 -0.41 -4.00 -3.36
CA GLY A 334 0.79 -4.79 -3.60
C GLY A 334 2.05 -3.99 -3.97
N PHE A 335 1.89 -2.71 -4.33
CA PHE A 335 3.01 -1.78 -4.51
C PHE A 335 2.57 -0.32 -4.37
N SER A 336 3.26 0.43 -3.51
CA SER A 336 3.20 1.89 -3.47
C SER A 336 4.52 2.53 -3.02
N PHE A 337 4.73 3.77 -3.44
CA PHE A 337 5.87 4.62 -3.10
C PHE A 337 5.41 6.07 -2.91
N SER A 338 5.80 6.71 -1.81
CA SER A 338 5.38 8.07 -1.46
C SER A 338 6.38 8.76 -0.53
N ARG A 339 6.13 10.03 -0.17
CA ARG A 339 6.77 10.64 1.00
C ARG A 339 6.36 9.90 2.26
N GLY A 340 7.23 9.91 3.25
CA GLY A 340 7.02 9.22 4.53
C GLY A 340 5.81 9.73 5.32
N HIS A 341 5.35 10.95 5.07
CA HIS A 341 4.12 11.44 5.71
C HIS A 341 2.84 10.71 5.25
N PHE A 342 2.85 9.95 4.14
CA PHE A 342 1.70 9.13 3.75
C PHE A 342 1.40 8.04 4.79
N VAL A 343 2.42 7.28 5.20
CA VAL A 343 2.27 6.19 6.19
C VAL A 343 1.85 6.71 7.57
N VAL A 344 2.20 7.95 7.89
CA VAL A 344 1.78 8.62 9.14
C VAL A 344 0.32 9.05 9.09
N ASN A 345 -0.11 9.60 7.96
CA ASN A 345 -1.43 10.23 7.84
C ASN A 345 -2.53 9.27 7.40
N VAL A 346 -2.19 8.13 6.80
CA VAL A 346 -3.14 7.13 6.33
C VAL A 346 -2.73 5.75 6.87
N PRO A 347 -2.69 5.56 8.21
CA PRO A 347 -2.28 4.29 8.77
C PRO A 347 -3.32 3.20 8.46
N TYR A 348 -2.87 1.96 8.29
CA TYR A 348 -3.78 0.81 8.24
C TYR A 348 -4.60 0.68 9.53
N ASP A 349 -5.87 0.31 9.38
CA ASP A 349 -6.82 0.19 10.49
C ASP A 349 -6.73 -1.20 11.14
N ALA A 350 -6.35 -1.24 12.41
CA ALA A 350 -6.27 -2.50 13.17
C ALA A 350 -7.63 -3.20 13.31
N LEU A 351 -8.73 -2.44 13.23
CA LEU A 351 -10.10 -2.92 13.39
C LEU A 351 -10.72 -3.36 12.06
N GLN A 352 -9.88 -3.67 11.07
CA GLN A 352 -10.27 -4.29 9.81
C GLN A 352 -9.66 -5.70 9.62
N PRO A 353 -9.77 -6.61 10.63
CA PRO A 353 -9.31 -7.98 10.50
C PRO A 353 -10.07 -8.75 9.41
N MET A 354 -9.41 -9.74 8.83
CA MET A 354 -9.87 -10.60 7.74
C MET A 354 -10.16 -9.87 6.41
N ILE A 355 -9.87 -8.57 6.31
CA ILE A 355 -10.01 -7.81 5.07
C ILE A 355 -8.80 -8.06 4.17
N PHE A 356 -9.07 -8.51 2.94
CA PHE A 356 -8.12 -8.57 1.82
C PHE A 356 -8.65 -7.74 0.66
N GLN A 357 -9.82 -8.11 0.13
CA GLN A 357 -10.54 -7.27 -0.82
C GLN A 357 -11.18 -6.08 -0.08
N GLY A 358 -11.03 -4.88 -0.64
CA GLY A 358 -11.54 -3.63 -0.05
C GLY A 358 -10.47 -2.72 0.57
N GLU A 359 -9.30 -3.26 0.96
CA GLU A 359 -8.23 -2.42 1.53
C GLU A 359 -7.72 -1.36 0.53
N GLU A 360 -7.69 -1.71 -0.75
CA GLU A 360 -7.17 -0.84 -1.83
C GLU A 360 -8.01 0.43 -1.97
N MET A 361 -9.33 0.23 -1.96
CA MET A 361 -10.31 1.30 -1.97
C MET A 361 -10.27 2.12 -0.68
N SER A 362 -10.16 1.46 0.47
CA SER A 362 -10.11 2.12 1.79
C SER A 362 -8.92 3.09 1.89
N ILE A 363 -7.70 2.60 1.65
CA ILE A 363 -6.49 3.45 1.67
C ILE A 363 -6.55 4.51 0.57
N GLY A 364 -7.01 4.15 -0.63
CA GLY A 364 -7.14 5.08 -1.75
C GLY A 364 -8.05 6.28 -1.43
N ILE A 365 -9.23 6.02 -0.88
CA ILE A 365 -10.23 7.07 -0.55
C ILE A 365 -9.80 7.85 0.68
N ARG A 366 -9.30 7.20 1.74
CA ARG A 366 -8.77 7.91 2.92
C ARG A 366 -7.59 8.82 2.57
N GLY A 367 -6.67 8.33 1.74
CA GLY A 367 -5.58 9.15 1.20
C GLY A 367 -6.10 10.33 0.38
N PHE A 368 -7.10 10.09 -0.47
CA PHE A 368 -7.74 11.15 -1.23
C PHE A 368 -8.33 12.24 -0.33
N THR A 369 -9.04 11.90 0.76
CA THR A 369 -9.65 12.88 1.67
C THR A 369 -8.63 13.67 2.50
N VAL A 370 -7.42 13.15 2.69
CA VAL A 370 -6.28 13.87 3.28
C VAL A 370 -5.56 14.77 2.26
N GLY A 371 -5.77 14.55 0.96
CA GLY A 371 -5.22 15.38 -0.12
C GLY A 371 -4.17 14.69 -1.00
N TYR A 372 -3.97 13.38 -0.86
CA TYR A 372 -3.05 12.61 -1.70
C TYR A 372 -3.58 12.39 -3.12
N ASP A 373 -2.65 12.27 -4.06
CA ASP A 373 -2.91 12.07 -5.48
C ASP A 373 -2.20 10.81 -5.98
N MET A 374 -2.93 9.94 -6.66
CA MET A 374 -2.38 8.67 -7.13
C MET A 374 -1.77 8.82 -8.52
N TYR A 375 -0.60 8.22 -8.71
CA TYR A 375 0.14 8.20 -9.96
C TYR A 375 0.56 6.78 -10.28
N ALA A 376 0.43 6.37 -11.54
CA ALA A 376 1.13 5.21 -12.03
C ALA A 376 2.57 5.59 -12.39
N PRO A 377 3.57 4.80 -11.96
CA PRO A 377 4.94 4.94 -12.44
C PRO A 377 5.00 4.91 -13.97
N GLU A 378 5.91 5.70 -14.54
CA GLU A 378 6.23 5.61 -15.98
C GLU A 378 7.02 4.33 -16.27
N ARG A 379 7.93 3.96 -15.36
CA ARG A 379 8.81 2.79 -15.46
C ARG A 379 8.59 1.86 -14.27
N SER A 380 8.42 0.58 -14.55
CA SER A 380 8.33 -0.48 -13.53
C SER A 380 9.69 -0.70 -12.87
N VAL A 381 9.73 -0.56 -11.54
CA VAL A 381 10.95 -0.70 -10.72
C VAL A 381 11.01 -2.03 -9.96
N CYS A 382 9.96 -2.85 -10.09
CA CYS A 382 9.88 -4.18 -9.53
C CYS A 382 8.80 -5.00 -10.23
N PHE A 383 8.86 -6.32 -10.05
CA PHE A 383 7.94 -7.28 -10.65
C PHE A 383 7.50 -8.34 -9.64
N HIS A 384 6.26 -8.81 -9.80
CA HIS A 384 5.63 -9.73 -8.88
C HIS A 384 5.80 -11.18 -9.34
N HIS A 385 5.94 -12.12 -8.40
CA HIS A 385 5.92 -13.54 -8.69
C HIS A 385 4.47 -14.06 -8.65
N TYR A 386 3.76 -14.07 -9.78
CA TYR A 386 2.42 -14.69 -9.81
C TYR A 386 2.52 -16.22 -9.86
N ALA A 387 1.46 -16.91 -9.44
CA ALA A 387 1.36 -18.37 -9.45
C ALA A 387 1.08 -18.94 -10.86
N VAL A 388 1.79 -18.44 -11.87
CA VAL A 388 1.66 -18.78 -13.28
C VAL A 388 2.97 -19.31 -13.86
N GLY A 389 2.91 -19.97 -15.02
CA GLY A 389 4.10 -20.44 -15.73
C GLY A 389 5.02 -21.30 -14.86
N ASN A 390 6.30 -20.94 -14.80
CA ASN A 390 7.31 -21.66 -14.02
C ASN A 390 7.09 -21.58 -12.50
N ASN A 391 6.40 -20.54 -12.02
CA ASN A 391 6.13 -20.30 -10.60
C ASN A 391 4.89 -21.04 -10.09
N ALA A 392 4.02 -21.53 -10.99
CA ALA A 392 2.74 -22.13 -10.59
C ALA A 392 2.91 -23.30 -9.62
N LYS A 393 3.89 -24.19 -9.83
CA LYS A 393 4.06 -25.38 -9.00
C LYS A 393 4.45 -25.06 -7.55
N THR A 394 5.25 -24.02 -7.35
CA THR A 394 5.76 -23.63 -6.02
C THR A 394 4.77 -22.70 -5.34
N ARG A 395 4.30 -21.65 -6.02
CA ARG A 395 3.44 -20.63 -5.41
C ARG A 395 2.02 -21.09 -5.10
N ASN A 396 1.44 -22.01 -5.87
CA ASN A 396 0.12 -22.58 -5.54
C ASN A 396 0.12 -23.45 -4.27
N LYS A 397 1.29 -23.67 -3.64
CA LYS A 397 1.42 -24.39 -2.37
C LYS A 397 1.69 -23.48 -1.18
N VAL A 398 1.92 -22.18 -1.42
CA VAL A 398 2.16 -21.22 -0.34
C VAL A 398 0.87 -21.09 0.46
N PRO A 399 0.89 -21.28 1.79
CA PRO A 399 -0.28 -21.10 2.62
C PRO A 399 -0.87 -19.70 2.48
N HIS A 400 -2.18 -19.60 2.67
CA HIS A 400 -2.87 -18.32 2.73
C HIS A 400 -3.54 -18.19 4.08
N PHE A 401 -3.57 -16.97 4.62
CA PHE A 401 -4.17 -16.70 5.94
C PHE A 401 -5.66 -17.06 6.02
N TRP A 402 -6.29 -17.31 4.87
CA TRP A 402 -7.62 -17.92 4.75
C TRP A 402 -7.78 -19.24 5.50
N GLU A 403 -6.69 -19.94 5.80
CA GLU A 403 -6.74 -21.12 6.68
C GLU A 403 -7.32 -20.80 8.08
N HIS A 404 -7.30 -19.54 8.51
CA HIS A 404 -7.90 -19.08 9.77
C HIS A 404 -9.34 -18.55 9.64
N ALA A 405 -9.95 -18.58 8.45
CA ALA A 405 -11.31 -18.07 8.25
C ALA A 405 -12.34 -18.74 9.19
N ARG A 406 -12.14 -20.04 9.48
CA ARG A 406 -12.97 -20.78 10.44
C ARG A 406 -12.76 -20.33 11.88
N THR A 407 -11.52 -20.03 12.26
CA THR A 407 -11.14 -19.59 13.61
C THR A 407 -11.74 -18.22 13.92
N TYR A 408 -11.73 -17.31 12.94
CA TYR A 408 -12.19 -15.92 13.08
C TYR A 408 -13.52 -15.64 12.36
N LYS A 409 -14.43 -16.63 12.36
CA LYS A 409 -15.69 -16.58 11.62
C LYS A 409 -16.50 -15.33 11.98
N GLY A 410 -16.97 -14.60 10.95
CA GLY A 410 -17.88 -13.46 11.09
C GLY A 410 -17.21 -12.13 11.47
N ILE A 411 -15.94 -12.14 11.87
CA ILE A 411 -15.20 -10.93 12.23
C ILE A 411 -14.99 -10.02 11.00
N GLY A 412 -14.73 -10.62 9.82
CA GLY A 412 -14.60 -9.89 8.55
C GLY A 412 -15.86 -9.11 8.15
N ILE A 413 -17.05 -9.53 8.58
CA ILE A 413 -18.32 -8.84 8.29
C ILE A 413 -18.35 -7.49 9.00
N LYS A 414 -18.09 -7.47 10.32
CA LYS A 414 -18.04 -6.24 11.10
C LYS A 414 -16.93 -5.31 10.63
N ALA A 415 -15.77 -5.89 10.28
CA ALA A 415 -14.65 -5.16 9.70
C ALA A 415 -15.03 -4.47 8.39
N MET A 416 -15.76 -5.16 7.52
CA MET A 416 -16.23 -4.59 6.24
C MET A 416 -17.29 -3.51 6.46
N ASP A 417 -18.24 -3.71 7.38
CA ASP A 417 -19.24 -2.69 7.71
C ASP A 417 -18.59 -1.39 8.19
N ARG A 418 -17.59 -1.49 9.07
CA ARG A 418 -16.75 -0.36 9.50
C ARG A 418 -16.01 0.27 8.33
N LEU A 419 -15.32 -0.54 7.51
CA LEU A 419 -14.55 -0.05 6.37
C LEU A 419 -15.43 0.77 5.43
N LEU A 420 -16.60 0.24 5.06
CA LEU A 420 -17.55 0.90 4.16
C LEU A 420 -18.18 2.14 4.79
N GLY A 421 -18.48 2.07 6.09
CA GLY A 421 -18.98 3.18 6.89
C GLY A 421 -18.03 4.37 6.88
N ILE A 422 -16.75 4.13 7.19
CA ILE A 422 -15.69 5.16 7.20
C ILE A 422 -15.59 5.87 5.85
N VAL A 423 -15.64 5.14 4.73
CA VAL A 423 -15.50 5.76 3.40
C VAL A 423 -16.82 6.21 2.78
N HIS A 424 -17.94 6.16 3.51
CA HIS A 424 -19.27 6.53 3.03
C HIS A 424 -19.73 5.73 1.79
N MET A 425 -19.35 4.46 1.68
CA MET A 425 -19.73 3.62 0.53
C MET A 425 -21.08 2.92 0.70
N ASN A 426 -21.60 2.88 1.92
CA ASN A 426 -22.90 2.33 2.29
C ASN A 426 -23.78 3.43 2.93
N PRO A 427 -24.07 4.54 2.24
CA PRO A 427 -24.84 5.66 2.80
C PRO A 427 -26.26 5.27 3.24
N GLU A 428 -26.77 4.13 2.78
CA GLU A 428 -28.04 3.55 3.22
C GLU A 428 -28.01 2.91 4.62
N VAL A 429 -26.82 2.63 5.15
CA VAL A 429 -26.61 2.01 6.47
C VAL A 429 -26.58 3.09 7.55
N ASP A 430 -27.27 2.85 8.66
CA ASP A 430 -27.27 3.76 9.82
C ASP A 430 -25.83 3.87 10.37
N PRO A 431 -25.25 5.09 10.48
CA PRO A 431 -23.92 5.25 11.03
C PRO A 431 -23.75 4.60 12.41
N THR A 432 -24.80 4.53 13.24
CA THR A 432 -24.71 3.93 14.57
C THR A 432 -24.57 2.40 14.58
N SER A 433 -24.66 1.74 13.41
CA SER A 433 -24.66 0.28 13.31
C SER A 433 -23.28 -0.37 13.15
N TRP A 434 -22.22 0.42 12.97
CA TRP A 434 -20.85 -0.06 12.84
C TRP A 434 -19.95 0.57 13.91
N ASP A 435 -18.71 0.09 14.03
CA ASP A 435 -17.80 0.50 15.10
C ASP A 435 -17.08 1.83 14.77
N HIS A 436 -17.21 2.86 15.61
CA HIS A 436 -16.59 4.20 15.46
C HIS A 436 -15.26 4.35 16.23
N THR A 437 -14.74 3.26 16.79
CA THR A 437 -13.55 3.29 17.64
C THR A 437 -12.32 3.79 16.86
N GLU A 438 -11.56 4.71 17.46
CA GLU A 438 -10.33 5.28 16.88
C GLU A 438 -10.46 5.90 15.47
N GLU A 439 -11.63 6.42 15.09
CA GLU A 439 -11.80 7.10 13.80
C GLU A 439 -10.94 8.34 13.63
N GLU A 440 -10.52 9.01 14.71
CA GLU A 440 -9.54 10.10 14.60
C GLU A 440 -8.18 9.63 14.05
N LEU A 441 -7.84 8.35 14.26
CA LEU A 441 -6.60 7.73 13.78
C LEU A 441 -6.77 7.06 12.41
N TYR A 442 -7.88 6.34 12.20
CA TYR A 442 -8.11 5.53 10.99
C TYR A 442 -9.18 6.07 10.04
N GLY A 443 -9.78 7.21 10.33
CA GLY A 443 -10.87 7.78 9.55
C GLY A 443 -10.41 8.55 8.31
N LEU A 444 -11.23 9.53 7.95
CA LEU A 444 -11.04 10.40 6.80
C LEU A 444 -10.29 11.69 7.15
N GLY A 445 -9.64 12.28 6.15
CA GLY A 445 -9.28 13.70 6.17
C GLY A 445 -10.47 14.60 5.83
N SER A 446 -10.29 15.92 5.92
CA SER A 446 -11.32 16.91 5.56
C SER A 446 -10.89 17.85 4.42
N VAL A 447 -9.81 17.50 3.70
CA VAL A 447 -9.33 18.27 2.53
C VAL A 447 -10.23 18.05 1.33
N ARG A 448 -10.72 16.82 1.16
CA ARG A 448 -11.66 16.42 0.10
C ARG A 448 -12.68 15.47 0.70
N THR A 449 -13.88 15.42 0.17
CA THR A 449 -14.91 14.48 0.65
C THR A 449 -14.88 13.17 -0.15
N PRO A 450 -15.31 12.03 0.42
CA PRO A 450 -15.49 10.80 -0.35
C PRO A 450 -16.46 10.98 -1.54
N GLU A 451 -17.51 11.78 -1.38
CA GLU A 451 -18.48 12.07 -2.44
C GLU A 451 -17.81 12.77 -3.62
N LYS A 452 -16.82 13.63 -3.36
CA LYS A 452 -16.03 14.24 -4.42
C LYS A 452 -15.27 13.20 -5.23
N PHE A 453 -14.71 12.17 -4.57
CA PHE A 453 -14.07 11.05 -5.25
C PHE A 453 -15.07 10.29 -6.12
N TYR A 454 -16.21 9.91 -5.54
CA TYR A 454 -17.25 9.14 -6.23
C TYR A 454 -17.81 9.87 -7.45
N GLU A 455 -18.12 11.16 -7.30
CA GLU A 455 -18.62 11.99 -8.40
C GLU A 455 -17.58 12.18 -9.51
N THR A 456 -16.32 12.44 -9.14
CA THR A 456 -15.25 12.69 -10.12
C THR A 456 -15.00 11.46 -10.99
N PHE A 457 -15.08 10.26 -10.39
CA PHE A 457 -14.74 8.99 -11.06
C PHE A 457 -15.95 8.14 -11.46
N GLY A 458 -17.17 8.67 -11.34
CA GLY A 458 -18.38 8.02 -11.84
C GLY A 458 -18.78 6.77 -11.05
N ILE A 459 -18.73 6.86 -9.72
CA ILE A 459 -19.12 5.79 -8.80
C ILE A 459 -20.44 6.19 -8.14
N ASP A 460 -21.45 5.34 -8.26
CA ASP A 460 -22.75 5.49 -7.61
C ASP A 460 -22.83 4.52 -6.42
N VAL A 461 -22.55 5.06 -5.22
CA VAL A 461 -22.54 4.31 -3.96
C VAL A 461 -23.94 3.94 -3.47
N VAL A 462 -25.01 4.59 -3.96
CA VAL A 462 -26.38 4.27 -3.57
C VAL A 462 -26.87 3.07 -4.37
N ASN A 463 -26.68 3.11 -5.70
CA ASN A 463 -27.12 2.04 -6.59
C ASN A 463 -26.08 0.92 -6.76
N LYS A 464 -24.91 1.04 -6.11
CA LYS A 464 -23.76 0.14 -6.24
C LYS A 464 -23.37 -0.09 -7.71
N LYS A 465 -23.18 1.00 -8.46
CA LYS A 465 -22.83 0.98 -9.88
C LYS A 465 -21.62 1.84 -10.17
N THR A 466 -20.91 1.51 -11.24
CA THR A 466 -19.78 2.29 -11.76
C THR A 466 -20.04 2.65 -13.21
N GLU A 467 -19.67 3.86 -13.61
CA GLU A 467 -19.63 4.29 -15.00
C GLU A 467 -18.50 3.54 -15.71
N ASN A 468 -18.78 2.98 -16.89
CA ASN A 468 -17.78 2.23 -17.65
C ASN A 468 -16.83 3.16 -18.42
N HIS A 469 -15.74 2.60 -18.96
CA HIS A 469 -14.82 3.29 -19.86
C HIS A 469 -14.04 4.49 -19.30
N LEU A 470 -13.91 4.65 -17.96
CA LEU A 470 -13.08 5.69 -17.33
C LEU A 470 -11.65 5.71 -17.88
N CYS A 471 -11.12 4.54 -18.21
CA CYS A 471 -9.80 4.41 -18.81
C CYS A 471 -9.61 5.14 -20.14
N ARG A 472 -10.67 5.41 -20.93
CA ARG A 472 -10.53 6.21 -22.16
C ARG A 472 -10.07 7.64 -21.85
N PHE A 473 -10.39 8.13 -20.66
CA PHE A 473 -9.93 9.41 -20.13
C PHE A 473 -8.57 9.29 -19.44
N VAL A 474 -8.38 8.27 -18.59
CA VAL A 474 -7.18 8.14 -17.76
C VAL A 474 -5.98 7.64 -18.57
N ASP A 475 -6.08 6.51 -19.27
CA ASP A 475 -4.98 5.85 -20.02
C ASP A 475 -4.38 6.77 -21.08
N LYS A 476 -5.24 7.49 -21.81
CA LYS A 476 -4.82 8.47 -22.83
C LYS A 476 -4.20 9.74 -22.24
N GLY A 477 -4.04 9.84 -20.91
CA GLY A 477 -3.44 10.97 -20.21
C GLY A 477 -4.35 12.18 -20.05
N GLY A 478 -5.66 12.03 -20.27
CA GLY A 478 -6.65 13.11 -20.11
C GLY A 478 -6.72 13.61 -18.67
N MET A 479 -6.80 12.70 -17.70
CA MET A 479 -6.77 13.02 -16.27
C MET A 479 -5.51 13.80 -15.91
N HIS A 480 -4.33 13.25 -16.22
CA HIS A 480 -3.06 13.91 -15.93
C HIS A 480 -3.00 15.32 -16.54
N ARG A 481 -3.24 15.48 -17.85
CA ARG A 481 -3.13 16.81 -18.51
C ARG A 481 -4.13 17.84 -18.01
N GLN A 482 -5.27 17.43 -17.45
CA GLN A 482 -6.26 18.34 -16.90
C GLN A 482 -5.99 18.66 -15.43
N PHE A 483 -5.71 17.64 -14.62
CA PHE A 483 -5.67 17.78 -13.16
C PHE A 483 -4.34 18.34 -12.68
N THR A 484 -3.21 18.03 -13.33
CA THR A 484 -1.90 18.59 -12.93
C THR A 484 -1.80 20.10 -13.16
N LYS A 485 -2.63 20.68 -14.04
CA LYS A 485 -2.77 22.14 -14.17
C LYS A 485 -3.34 22.82 -12.92
N LEU A 486 -3.94 22.03 -12.03
CA LEU A 486 -4.53 22.46 -10.78
C LEU A 486 -3.69 22.00 -9.58
N LEU A 487 -2.47 21.50 -9.81
CA LEU A 487 -1.48 21.30 -8.76
C LEU A 487 -1.20 22.64 -8.07
N ARG A 488 -1.24 22.65 -6.72
CA ARG A 488 -0.99 23.87 -5.95
C ARG A 488 0.46 24.34 -6.14
N PRO A 489 0.72 25.66 -6.16
CA PRO A 489 2.07 26.19 -6.40
C PRO A 489 3.14 25.75 -5.39
N ASP A 490 2.75 25.33 -4.19
CA ASP A 490 3.61 24.81 -3.14
C ASP A 490 3.86 23.29 -3.24
N GLY A 491 3.28 22.63 -4.24
CA GLY A 491 3.38 21.18 -4.45
C GLY A 491 2.53 20.34 -3.50
N MET A 492 1.63 20.94 -2.70
CA MET A 492 0.79 20.21 -1.73
C MET A 492 -0.50 19.68 -2.37
N GLY A 493 -0.36 18.81 -3.37
CA GLY A 493 -1.45 18.11 -4.03
C GLY A 493 -2.29 18.97 -4.99
N VAL A 494 -3.13 18.29 -5.77
CA VAL A 494 -4.09 18.90 -6.69
C VAL A 494 -5.25 19.53 -5.93
N ASP A 495 -5.70 20.69 -6.41
CA ASP A 495 -6.85 21.40 -5.88
C ASP A 495 -8.17 20.88 -6.49
N TYR A 496 -8.75 19.85 -5.86
CA TYR A 496 -9.97 19.19 -6.34
C TYR A 496 -11.23 20.06 -6.24
N ASP A 497 -11.23 21.12 -5.44
CA ASP A 497 -12.34 22.09 -5.41
C ASP A 497 -12.49 22.84 -6.74
N ARG A 498 -11.38 22.96 -7.48
CA ARG A 498 -11.33 23.55 -8.83
C ARG A 498 -11.65 22.54 -9.94
N ILE A 499 -11.73 21.25 -9.61
CA ILE A 499 -12.10 20.20 -10.56
C ILE A 499 -13.62 20.13 -10.60
N THR A 500 -14.24 20.64 -11.66
CA THR A 500 -15.68 20.47 -11.91
C THR A 500 -16.00 19.21 -12.74
N TYR A 501 -14.97 18.45 -13.10
CA TYR A 501 -15.09 17.21 -13.86
C TYR A 501 -15.91 16.17 -13.08
N LYS A 502 -16.88 15.57 -13.77
CA LYS A 502 -17.69 14.44 -13.28
C LYS A 502 -17.69 13.40 -14.38
N PHE A 503 -17.14 12.22 -14.11
CA PHE A 503 -17.07 11.21 -15.14
C PHE A 503 -18.46 10.66 -15.46
N LYS A 504 -18.77 10.61 -16.75
CA LYS A 504 -19.93 9.94 -17.32
C LYS A 504 -19.44 9.14 -18.52
N ASP A 505 -19.88 7.89 -18.63
CA ASP A 505 -19.46 7.04 -19.72
C ASP A 505 -19.83 7.69 -21.07
N PRO A 506 -18.86 8.03 -21.93
CA PRO A 506 -19.14 8.63 -23.23
C PRO A 506 -19.73 7.62 -24.23
N ALA A 507 -19.69 6.31 -23.92
CA ALA A 507 -20.13 5.23 -24.79
C ALA A 507 -20.86 4.11 -24.02
N PRO A 508 -22.01 4.40 -23.37
CA PRO A 508 -22.70 3.44 -22.48
C PRO A 508 -23.26 2.20 -23.20
N ASN A 509 -23.34 2.24 -24.53
CA ASN A 509 -23.82 1.13 -25.35
C ASN A 509 -22.69 0.24 -25.88
N GLU A 510 -21.43 0.61 -25.66
CA GLU A 510 -20.29 -0.21 -26.06
C GLU A 510 -19.95 -1.24 -24.97
N PRO A 511 -19.52 -2.45 -25.35
CA PRO A 511 -18.99 -3.40 -24.38
C PRO A 511 -17.72 -2.81 -23.75
N ARG A 512 -17.55 -3.10 -22.47
CA ARG A 512 -16.44 -2.61 -21.66
C ARG A 512 -15.05 -3.03 -22.16
#